data_AF-A0A2D5XEK1-F1
#
_entry.id   AF-A0A2D5XEK1-F1
#
_cell.length_a   1.000
_cell.length_b   1.000
_cell.length_c   1.000
_cell.angle_alpha   90.00
_cell.angle_beta   90.00
_cell.angle_gamma   90.00
#
_symmetry.space_group_name_H-M   'P 1'
#
loop_
_entity.id
_entity.type
_entity.pdbx_description
1 polymer ?
#
loop_
_entity_poly.entity_id
_entity_poly.type
_entity_poly.pdbx_seq_one_letter_code
_entity_poly.pdbx_strand_id
1 'polypeptide(L)'
;MNIKKLAIDLLFWLHLPFVVIWLGLFFVPRSVWLSKITFHFWYALVLLIIQLGWGLILSPITKKINIICPLTTIMQRLRGFHITSKKNFGHTYVAELSNKLNMRISNKAVNILALVTFFIILIQYAFFNS
;
A
#
# COMPACT_ATOMS: atom_id res chain seq x y z
N MET A 1 -16.08 0.89 24.81
CA MET A 1 -15.38 0.99 23.51
C MET A 1 -15.72 -0.26 22.69
N ASN A 2 -16.23 -0.11 21.47
CA ASN A 2 -16.63 -1.27 20.65
C ASN A 2 -15.37 -1.99 20.13
N ILE A 3 -15.13 -3.23 20.56
CA ILE A 3 -13.95 -4.04 20.20
C ILE A 3 -13.76 -4.11 18.68
N LYS A 4 -14.85 -4.18 17.93
CA LYS A 4 -14.85 -4.18 16.46
C LYS A 4 -14.27 -2.89 15.88
N LYS A 5 -14.61 -1.74 16.47
CA LYS A 5 -14.09 -0.43 16.06
C LYS A 5 -12.59 -0.33 16.37
N LEU A 6 -12.17 -0.79 17.54
CA LEU A 6 -10.76 -0.83 17.93
C LEU A 6 -9.94 -1.67 16.94
N ALA A 7 -10.41 -2.87 16.57
CA ALA A 7 -9.72 -3.74 15.62
C ALA A 7 -9.56 -3.09 14.22
N ILE A 8 -10.61 -2.42 13.73
CA ILE A 8 -10.56 -1.68 12.46
C ILE A 8 -9.54 -0.54 12.53
N ASP A 9 -9.54 0.22 13.62
CA ASP A 9 -8.61 1.34 13.80
C ASP A 9 -7.16 0.84 13.93
N LEU A 10 -6.92 -0.23 14.66
CA LEU A 10 -5.59 -0.86 14.76
C LEU A 10 -5.08 -1.33 13.38
N LEU A 11 -5.92 -2.03 12.60
CA LEU A 11 -5.54 -2.46 11.25
C LEU A 11 -5.31 -1.28 10.30
N PHE A 12 -6.06 -0.20 10.46
CA PHE A 12 -5.84 1.03 9.72
C PHE A 12 -4.47 1.63 10.07
N TRP A 13 -4.16 1.80 11.35
CA TRP A 13 -2.88 2.35 11.80
C TRP A 13 -1.70 1.44 11.49
N LEU A 14 -1.90 0.13 11.43
CA LEU A 14 -0.88 -0.84 11.02
C LEU A 14 -0.40 -0.60 9.57
N HIS A 15 -1.21 -0.02 8.69
CA HIS A 15 -0.76 0.34 7.34
C HIS A 15 0.18 1.55 7.33
N LEU A 16 0.07 2.43 8.32
CA LEU A 16 0.78 3.71 8.32
C LEU A 16 2.30 3.52 8.26
N PRO A 17 2.93 2.67 9.09
CA PRO A 17 4.36 2.39 8.99
C PRO A 17 4.79 1.97 7.58
N PHE A 18 3.97 1.21 6.86
CA PHE A 18 4.34 0.76 5.52
C PHE A 18 4.41 1.91 4.52
N VAL A 19 3.42 2.80 4.56
CA VAL A 19 3.40 4.00 3.71
C VAL A 19 4.50 4.98 4.12
N VAL A 20 4.72 5.15 5.42
CA VAL A 20 5.75 6.04 5.96
C VAL A 20 7.15 5.54 5.60
N ILE A 21 7.43 4.24 5.69
CA ILE A 21 8.73 3.69 5.26
C ILE A 21 8.90 3.88 3.76
N TRP A 22 7.88 3.55 2.96
CA TRP A 22 7.93 3.69 1.50
C TRP A 22 8.21 5.12 1.04
N LEU A 23 7.50 6.12 1.57
CA LEU A 23 7.72 7.52 1.19
C LEU A 23 8.91 8.14 1.94
N GLY A 24 9.11 7.78 3.19
CA GLY A 24 10.14 8.31 4.07
C GLY A 24 11.56 7.99 3.60
N LEU A 25 11.77 6.81 3.01
CA LEU A 25 13.09 6.43 2.48
C LEU A 25 13.60 7.35 1.38
N PHE A 26 12.74 8.09 0.67
CA PHE A 26 13.20 9.11 -0.28
C PHE A 26 13.99 10.23 0.41
N PHE A 27 13.64 10.57 1.65
CA PHE A 27 14.23 11.69 2.39
C PHE A 27 15.46 11.31 3.22
N VAL A 28 15.75 10.02 3.40
CA VAL A 28 16.97 9.55 4.09
C VAL A 28 18.15 9.65 3.13
N PRO A 29 19.19 10.46 3.38
CA PRO A 29 20.33 10.54 2.46
C PRO A 29 21.18 9.25 2.50
N ARG A 30 21.82 8.89 1.37
CA ARG A 30 22.69 7.70 1.27
C ARG A 30 23.89 7.77 2.22
N SER A 31 24.32 8.97 2.59
CA SER A 31 25.37 9.20 3.59
C SER A 31 25.00 8.71 5.00
N VAL A 32 23.71 8.69 5.34
CA VAL A 32 23.21 8.19 6.63
C VAL A 32 22.94 6.69 6.56
N TRP A 33 22.45 6.18 5.42
CA TRP A 33 22.18 4.76 5.23
C TRP A 33 22.61 4.29 3.84
N LEU A 34 23.80 3.68 3.77
CA LEU A 34 24.44 3.25 2.52
C LEU A 34 23.59 2.24 1.73
N SER A 35 22.98 1.27 2.39
CA SER A 35 22.14 0.23 1.77
C SER A 35 20.67 0.63 1.60
N LYS A 36 20.31 1.91 1.83
CA LYS A 36 18.95 2.44 1.64
C LYS A 36 18.35 2.04 0.30
N ILE A 37 19.10 2.19 -0.80
CA ILE A 37 18.57 2.01 -2.16
C ILE A 37 18.18 0.55 -2.37
N THR A 38 19.09 -0.36 -2.01
CA THR A 38 18.82 -1.81 -2.02
C THR A 38 17.63 -2.15 -1.14
N PHE A 39 17.60 -1.66 0.11
CA PHE A 39 16.50 -1.90 1.03
C PHE A 39 15.16 -1.39 0.46
N HIS A 40 15.14 -0.18 -0.07
CA HIS A 40 13.93 0.46 -0.60
C HIS A 40 13.36 -0.31 -1.79
N PHE A 41 14.23 -0.79 -2.69
CA PHE A 41 13.85 -1.63 -3.81
C PHE A 41 13.20 -2.94 -3.36
N TRP A 42 13.88 -3.71 -2.52
CA TRP A 42 13.36 -4.99 -2.05
C TRP A 42 12.09 -4.83 -1.21
N TYR A 43 12.02 -3.77 -0.41
CA TYR A 43 10.84 -3.42 0.34
C TYR A 43 9.63 -3.17 -0.56
N ALA A 44 9.78 -2.32 -1.59
CA ALA A 44 8.72 -2.03 -2.54
C ALA A 44 8.32 -3.27 -3.37
N LEU A 45 9.30 -4.07 -3.79
CA LEU A 45 9.07 -5.30 -4.54
C LEU A 45 8.30 -6.33 -3.72
N VAL A 46 8.67 -6.56 -2.46
CA VAL A 46 7.96 -7.49 -1.56
C VAL A 46 6.53 -7.02 -1.33
N LEU A 47 6.30 -5.73 -1.09
CA LEU A 47 4.95 -5.19 -0.95
C LEU A 47 4.11 -5.41 -2.21
N LEU A 48 4.70 -5.20 -3.40
CA LEU A 48 4.03 -5.43 -4.67
C LEU A 48 3.68 -6.92 -4.85
N ILE A 49 4.63 -7.83 -4.57
CA ILE A 49 4.42 -9.28 -4.67
C ILE A 49 3.30 -9.74 -3.73
N ILE A 50 3.29 -9.27 -2.48
CA ILE A 50 2.23 -9.61 -1.52
C ILE A 50 0.86 -9.14 -2.03
N GLN A 51 0.78 -7.92 -2.55
CA GLN A 51 -0.49 -7.37 -3.06
C GLN A 51 -0.97 -8.05 -4.34
N LEU A 52 -0.05 -8.39 -5.25
CA LEU A 52 -0.35 -9.16 -6.45
C LEU A 52 -0.75 -10.59 -6.12
N GLY A 53 0.01 -11.26 -5.25
CA GLY A 53 -0.29 -12.62 -4.79
C GLY A 53 -1.66 -12.71 -4.13
N TRP A 54 -2.01 -11.75 -3.29
CA TRP A 54 -3.35 -11.67 -2.71
C TRP A 54 -4.43 -11.39 -3.76
N GLY A 55 -4.16 -10.50 -4.71
CA GLY A 55 -4.99 -10.26 -5.88
C GLY A 55 -5.27 -11.52 -6.70
N LEU A 56 -4.25 -12.34 -6.93
CA LEU A 56 -4.34 -13.61 -7.63
C LEU A 56 -5.16 -14.64 -6.85
N ILE A 57 -4.98 -14.73 -5.53
CA ILE A 57 -5.79 -15.60 -4.66
C ILE A 57 -7.28 -15.23 -4.75
N LEU A 58 -7.59 -13.93 -4.84
CA LEU A 58 -8.97 -13.44 -4.97
C LEU A 58 -9.50 -13.42 -6.42
N SER A 59 -8.64 -13.63 -7.42
CA SER A 59 -9.00 -13.59 -8.84
C SER A 59 -10.12 -14.59 -9.21
N PRO A 60 -10.12 -15.86 -8.76
CA PRO A 60 -11.20 -16.80 -9.07
C PRO A 60 -12.58 -16.33 -8.60
N ILE A 61 -12.62 -15.59 -7.49
CA ILE A 61 -13.86 -15.09 -6.88
C ILE A 61 -14.32 -13.78 -7.55
N THR A 62 -13.36 -12.94 -7.93
CA THR A 62 -13.61 -11.57 -8.39
C THR A 62 -13.60 -11.43 -9.91
N LYS A 63 -13.14 -12.49 -10.62
CA LYS A 63 -12.94 -12.58 -12.07
C LYS A 63 -12.03 -11.48 -12.63
N LYS A 64 -11.18 -10.88 -11.80
CA LYS A 64 -10.28 -9.77 -12.17
C LYS A 64 -8.97 -9.86 -11.38
N ILE A 65 -7.85 -9.65 -12.06
CA ILE A 65 -6.55 -9.46 -11.41
C ILE A 65 -6.45 -8.01 -10.99
N ASN A 66 -6.42 -7.75 -9.67
CA ASN A 66 -6.22 -6.43 -9.11
C ASN A 66 -5.06 -6.47 -8.12
N ILE A 67 -4.35 -5.36 -7.95
CA ILE A 67 -3.37 -5.19 -6.87
C ILE A 67 -4.16 -4.86 -5.60
N ILE A 68 -4.20 -5.79 -4.63
CA ILE A 68 -5.04 -5.65 -3.45
C ILE A 68 -4.20 -5.85 -2.19
N CYS A 69 -4.25 -4.88 -1.28
CA CYS A 69 -3.66 -5.07 0.04
C CYS A 69 -4.49 -6.07 0.88
N PRO A 70 -3.86 -7.13 1.43
CA PRO A 70 -4.54 -8.07 2.33
C PRO A 70 -5.15 -7.36 3.54
N LEU A 71 -4.41 -6.43 4.14
CA LEU A 71 -4.85 -5.68 5.30
C LEU A 71 -6.09 -4.81 4.98
N THR A 72 -6.16 -4.17 3.82
CA THR A 72 -7.37 -3.47 3.35
C THR A 72 -8.54 -4.44 3.25
N THR A 73 -8.34 -5.63 2.70
CA THR A 73 -9.38 -6.66 2.59
C THR A 73 -9.92 -7.06 3.97
N ILE A 74 -9.02 -7.31 4.94
CA ILE A 74 -9.39 -7.67 6.32
C ILE A 74 -10.17 -6.53 6.97
N MET A 75 -9.69 -5.29 6.84
CA MET A 75 -10.35 -4.10 7.39
C MET A 75 -11.76 -3.92 6.84
N GLN A 76 -11.96 -4.07 5.52
CA GLN A 76 -13.28 -3.97 4.91
C GLN A 76 -14.21 -5.13 5.31
N ARG A 77 -13.67 -6.33 5.49
CA ARG A 77 -14.41 -7.47 6.03
C ARG A 77 -14.89 -7.20 7.46
N LEU A 78 -14.06 -6.61 8.31
CA LEU A 78 -14.47 -6.16 9.64
C LEU A 78 -15.52 -5.05 9.59
N ARG A 79 -15.53 -4.21 8.55
CA ARG A 79 -16.61 -3.22 8.32
C ARG A 79 -17.91 -3.84 7.82
N GLY A 80 -17.96 -5.15 7.57
CA GLY A 80 -19.13 -5.88 7.11
C GLY A 80 -19.25 -5.97 5.58
N PHE A 81 -18.24 -5.53 4.83
CA PHE A 81 -18.24 -5.68 3.38
C PHE A 81 -17.84 -7.10 2.97
N HIS A 82 -18.54 -7.65 1.98
CA HIS A 82 -18.17 -8.92 1.37
C HIS A 82 -16.83 -8.80 0.62
N ILE A 83 -16.08 -9.91 0.50
CA ILE A 83 -14.76 -9.96 -0.15
C ILE A 83 -14.82 -9.50 -1.62
N THR A 84 -15.96 -9.68 -2.29
CA THR A 84 -16.20 -9.24 -3.67
C THR A 84 -16.71 -7.80 -3.80
N SER A 85 -16.88 -7.07 -2.69
CA SER A 85 -17.35 -5.69 -2.72
C SER A 85 -16.39 -4.80 -3.53
N LYS A 86 -16.92 -3.94 -4.39
CA LYS A 86 -16.14 -2.92 -5.12
C LYS A 86 -15.25 -2.07 -4.19
N LYS A 87 -15.63 -1.93 -2.92
CA LYS A 87 -14.85 -1.24 -1.89
C LYS A 87 -13.50 -1.90 -1.57
N ASN A 88 -13.29 -3.18 -1.89
CA ASN A 88 -11.99 -3.83 -1.68
C ASN A 88 -11.00 -3.56 -2.81
N PHE A 89 -11.50 -3.16 -4.00
CA PHE A 89 -10.70 -2.94 -5.21
C PHE A 89 -10.53 -1.46 -5.55
N GLY A 90 -11.52 -0.64 -5.18
CA GLY A 90 -11.55 0.80 -5.45
C GLY A 90 -11.23 1.67 -4.25
N HIS A 91 -10.66 1.11 -3.18
CA HIS A 91 -10.33 1.86 -1.96
C HIS A 91 -8.85 1.66 -1.64
N THR A 92 -8.08 2.72 -1.78
CA THR A 92 -6.68 2.72 -1.36
C THR A 92 -6.58 3.23 0.08
N TYR A 93 -5.67 2.65 0.86
CA TYR A 93 -5.38 3.14 2.21
C TYR A 93 -5.00 4.63 2.18
N VAL A 94 -4.19 5.04 1.18
CA VAL A 94 -3.74 6.43 1.02
C VAL A 94 -4.91 7.38 0.75
N ALA A 95 -5.89 7.00 -0.07
CA ALA A 95 -7.08 7.83 -0.26
C ALA A 95 -7.92 7.93 1.02
N GLU A 96 -8.03 6.86 1.80
CA GLU A 96 -8.71 6.89 3.10
C GLU A 96 -8.00 7.80 4.11
N LEU A 97 -6.67 7.66 4.22
CA LEU A 97 -5.84 8.49 5.08
C LEU A 97 -5.93 9.95 4.69
N SER A 98 -5.83 10.25 3.39
CA SER A 98 -5.95 11.62 2.87
C SER A 98 -7.31 12.22 3.24
N ASN A 99 -8.40 11.46 3.05
CA ASN A 99 -9.73 11.93 3.42
C ASN A 99 -9.86 12.18 4.93
N LYS A 100 -9.24 11.36 5.79
CA LYS A 100 -9.19 11.60 7.25
C LYS A 100 -8.40 12.86 7.62
N LEU A 101 -7.42 13.24 6.79
CA LEU A 101 -6.64 14.47 6.93
C LEU A 101 -7.26 15.67 6.19
N ASN A 102 -8.54 15.57 5.78
CA ASN A 102 -9.26 16.58 4.99
C ASN A 102 -8.64 16.90 3.61
N MET A 103 -7.86 15.96 3.05
CA MET A 103 -7.31 16.03 1.70
C MET A 103 -8.05 15.07 0.77
N ARG A 104 -8.76 15.58 -0.24
CA ARG A 104 -9.46 14.73 -1.22
C ARG A 104 -8.54 14.33 -2.36
N ILE A 105 -7.97 13.14 -2.26
CA ILE A 105 -7.14 12.55 -3.34
C ILE A 105 -7.94 11.45 -4.04
N SER A 106 -8.00 11.51 -5.38
CA SER A 106 -8.67 10.47 -6.16
C SER A 106 -7.85 9.17 -6.12
N ASN A 107 -8.53 8.00 -6.12
CA ASN A 107 -7.83 6.72 -6.19
C ASN A 107 -6.95 6.58 -7.44
N LYS A 108 -7.34 7.23 -8.56
CA LYS A 108 -6.53 7.25 -9.78
C LYS A 108 -5.20 7.97 -9.54
N ALA A 109 -5.22 9.10 -8.84
CA ALA A 109 -4.00 9.84 -8.48
C ALA A 109 -3.10 9.01 -7.55
N VAL A 110 -3.67 8.30 -6.57
CA VAL A 110 -2.90 7.39 -5.69
C VAL A 110 -2.22 6.28 -6.49
N ASN A 111 -2.93 5.65 -7.42
CA ASN A 111 -2.35 4.59 -8.25
C ASN A 111 -1.24 5.11 -9.17
N ILE A 112 -1.42 6.30 -9.76
CA ILE A 112 -0.37 6.95 -10.56
C ILE A 112 0.84 7.24 -9.69
N LEU A 113 0.64 7.81 -8.49
CA LEU A 113 1.73 8.09 -7.55
C LEU A 113 2.48 6.81 -7.17
N ALA A 114 1.77 5.71 -6.93
CA ALA A 114 2.37 4.42 -6.62
C ALA A 114 3.22 3.86 -7.78
N LEU A 115 2.72 4.00 -9.01
CA LEU A 115 3.45 3.57 -10.19
C LEU A 115 4.71 4.43 -10.41
N VAL A 116 4.58 5.75 -10.35
CA VAL A 116 5.70 6.69 -10.51
C VAL A 116 6.78 6.46 -9.45
N THR A 117 6.39 6.35 -8.18
CA THR A 117 7.36 6.11 -7.09
C THR A 117 8.05 4.76 -7.23
N PHE A 118 7.34 3.70 -7.66
CA PHE A 118 7.96 2.42 -7.96
C PHE A 118 8.99 2.52 -9.10
N PHE A 119 8.68 3.22 -10.19
CA PHE A 119 9.63 3.45 -11.29
C PHE A 119 10.87 4.22 -10.83
N ILE A 120 10.70 5.23 -9.97
CA ILE A 120 11.84 5.97 -9.41
C ILE A 120 12.72 5.03 -8.58
N ILE A 121 12.13 4.19 -7.72
CA ILE A 121 12.88 3.21 -6.92
C ILE A 121 13.64 2.23 -7.81
N LEU A 122 13.01 1.75 -8.89
CA LEU A 122 13.65 0.87 -9.87
C LEU A 122 14.85 1.53 -10.54
N ILE A 123 14.72 2.79 -10.97
CA ILE A 123 15.81 3.57 -11.57
C ILE A 123 16.93 3.79 -10.54
N GLN A 124 16.59 4.16 -9.30
CA GLN A 124 17.57 4.31 -8.22
C GLN A 124 18.36 3.01 -8.00
N TYR A 125 17.69 1.87 -7.99
CA TYR A 125 18.32 0.57 -7.84
C TYR A 125 19.20 0.19 -9.04
N ALA A 126 18.73 0.44 -10.26
CA ALA A 126 19.46 0.07 -11.48
C ALA A 126 20.71 0.93 -11.73
N PHE A 127 20.67 2.24 -11.41
CA PHE A 127 21.70 3.19 -11.82
C PHE A 127 22.50 3.82 -10.66
N PHE A 128 21.98 3.80 -9.44
CA PHE A 128 22.57 4.52 -8.31
C PHE A 128 22.92 3.60 -7.12
N ASN A 129 22.78 2.28 -7.29
CA ASN A 129 23.11 1.27 -6.29
C ASN A 129 24.60 0.87 -6.29
N SER A 130 25.39 1.38 -7.24
CA SER A 130 26.85 1.25 -7.32
C SER A 130 27.57 2.17 -6.33
#